data_AF-A0ABD6FL14-F1
#
_entry.id   AF-A0ABD6FL14-F1
#
_cell.length_a   1.000
_cell.length_b   1.000
_cell.length_c   1.000
_cell.angle_alpha   90.00
_cell.angle_beta   90.00
_cell.angle_gamma   90.00
#
_symmetry.space_group_name_H-M   'P 1'
#
loop_
_entity.id
_entity.type
_entity.pdbx_description
1 polymer ?
#
loop_
_entity_poly.entity_id
_entity_poly.type
_entity_poly.pdbx_seq_one_letter_code
_entity_poly.pdbx_strand_id
1 'polypeptide(L)'
;VVLEFASCAPEAGRRLLVEHRAGLELLRLGLHEARSPWADVIDSVTATLPALTRRDRTAVARLAATGPEQEQVGLDPYGRAIARGSA
;
A
#
# COMPACT_ATOMS: atom_id res chain seq x y z
N VAL A 1 -4.74 -0.70 9.53
CA VAL A 1 -3.89 -0.04 10.54
C VAL A 1 -3.64 1.46 10.27
N VAL A 2 -3.19 1.91 9.09
CA VAL A 2 -2.88 3.36 8.89
C VAL A 2 -4.11 4.28 9.03
N LEU A 3 -5.26 3.92 8.45
CA LEU A 3 -6.49 4.72 8.58
C LEU A 3 -7.03 4.72 10.00
N GLU A 4 -6.95 3.59 10.69
CA GLU A 4 -7.29 3.46 12.11
C GLU A 4 -6.36 4.33 12.98
N PHE A 5 -5.05 4.29 12.73
CA PHE A 5 -4.11 5.18 13.39
C PHE A 5 -4.45 6.66 13.13
N ALA A 6 -4.79 7.01 11.88
CA ALA A 6 -5.21 8.38 11.55
C ALA A 6 -6.52 8.78 12.24
N SER A 7 -7.42 7.84 12.53
CA SER A 7 -8.62 8.11 13.32
C SER A 7 -8.30 8.42 14.79
N CYS A 8 -7.26 7.79 15.35
CA CYS A 8 -6.81 8.03 16.72
C CYS A 8 -5.89 9.26 16.84
N ALA A 9 -5.15 9.61 15.78
CA ALA A 9 -4.19 10.71 15.74
C ALA A 9 -4.28 11.49 14.40
N PRO A 10 -5.25 12.40 14.24
CA PRO A 10 -5.57 13.01 12.94
C PRO A 10 -4.42 13.74 12.26
N GLU A 11 -3.67 14.59 12.96
CA GLU A 11 -2.57 15.35 12.38
C GLU A 11 -1.40 14.44 11.97
N ALA A 12 -1.03 13.49 12.84
CA ALA A 12 0.06 12.55 12.57
C ALA A 12 -0.33 11.59 11.45
N GLY A 13 -1.56 11.07 11.47
CA GLY A 13 -2.10 10.21 10.43
C GLY A 13 -2.18 10.91 9.08
N ARG A 14 -2.65 12.16 9.04
CA ARG A 14 -2.67 12.94 7.80
C ARG A 14 -1.27 13.15 7.24
N ARG A 15 -0.27 13.45 8.09
CA ARG A 15 1.13 13.56 7.65
C ARG A 15 1.62 12.24 7.04
N LEU A 16 1.35 11.13 7.69
CA LEU A 16 1.73 9.80 7.19
C LEU A 16 1.06 9.45 5.85
N LEU A 17 -0.23 9.77 5.69
CA LEU A 17 -0.96 9.58 4.44
C LEU A 17 -0.39 10.43 3.29
N VAL A 18 0.05 11.66 3.59
CA VAL A 18 0.74 12.52 2.61
C VAL A 18 2.12 12.01 2.28
N GLU A 19 2.86 11.47 3.25
CA GLU A 19 4.18 10.87 3.01
C GLU A 19 4.09 9.64 2.11
N HIS A 20 3.05 8.82 2.27
CA HIS A 20 2.77 7.65 1.44
C HIS A 20 1.84 7.92 0.25
N ARG A 21 1.72 9.18 -0.19
CA ARG A 21 0.78 9.59 -1.24
C ARG A 21 0.95 8.80 -2.55
N ALA A 22 2.19 8.52 -2.93
CA ALA A 22 2.48 7.78 -4.16
C ALA A 22 1.98 6.32 -4.12
N GLY A 23 2.10 5.65 -2.97
CA GLY A 23 1.59 4.30 -2.78
C GLY A 23 0.06 4.24 -2.81
N LEU A 24 -0.60 5.24 -2.20
CA LEU A 24 -2.06 5.35 -2.23
C LEU A 24 -2.60 5.55 -3.65
N GLU A 25 -1.93 6.36 -4.47
CA GLU A 25 -2.31 6.54 -5.87
C GLU A 25 -2.05 5.30 -6.72
N LEU A 26 -0.96 4.57 -6.49
CA LEU A 26 -0.73 3.30 -7.17
C LEU A 26 -1.85 2.29 -6.85
N LEU A 27 -2.23 2.19 -5.57
CA LEU A 27 -3.37 1.37 -5.14
C LEU A 27 -4.67 1.83 -5.81
N ARG A 28 -4.93 3.15 -5.83
CA ARG A 28 -6.12 3.73 -6.47
C ARG A 28 -6.20 3.34 -7.95
N LEU A 29 -5.09 3.49 -8.69
CA LEU A 29 -4.99 3.11 -10.10
C LEU A 29 -5.26 1.61 -10.29
N GLY A 30 -4.62 0.74 -9.51
CA GLY A 30 -4.81 -0.71 -9.61
C GLY A 30 -6.25 -1.15 -9.29
N LEU A 31 -6.91 -0.51 -8.32
CA LEU A 31 -8.31 -0.78 -7.99
C LEU A 31 -9.27 -0.35 -9.12
N HIS A 32 -9.00 0.79 -9.75
CA HIS A 32 -9.76 1.26 -10.92
C HIS A 32 -9.56 0.34 -12.13
N GLU A 33 -8.33 -0.08 -12.41
CA GLU A 33 -8.02 -1.05 -13.47
C GLU A 33 -8.72 -2.39 -13.24
N ALA A 34 -8.79 -2.86 -12.00
CA ALA A 34 -9.50 -4.07 -11.62
C ALA A 34 -11.03 -3.90 -11.55
N ARG A 35 -11.56 -2.67 -11.75
CA ARG A 35 -12.98 -2.32 -11.53
C ARG A 35 -13.49 -2.77 -10.15
N SER A 36 -12.65 -2.58 -9.14
CA SER A 36 -12.93 -2.98 -7.77
C SER A 36 -13.97 -2.06 -7.12
N PRO A 37 -14.94 -2.60 -6.36
CA PRO A 37 -15.87 -1.78 -5.59
C PRO A 37 -15.18 -0.94 -4.51
N TRP A 38 -13.92 -1.25 -4.18
CA TRP A 38 -13.13 -0.50 -3.20
C TRP A 38 -12.44 0.74 -3.79
N ALA A 39 -12.51 0.95 -5.10
CA ALA A 39 -11.91 2.11 -5.74
C ALA A 39 -12.49 3.43 -5.18
N ASP A 40 -13.81 3.50 -4.99
CA ASP A 40 -14.50 4.68 -4.48
C ASP A 40 -14.09 5.04 -3.04
N VAL A 41 -13.79 4.02 -2.22
CA VAL A 41 -13.28 4.23 -0.85
C VAL A 41 -11.93 4.92 -0.89
N ILE A 42 -11.01 4.45 -1.73
CA ILE A 42 -9.70 5.07 -1.87
C ILE A 42 -9.81 6.46 -2.50
N ASP A 43 -10.69 6.64 -3.49
CA ASP A 43 -10.97 7.97 -4.05
C ASP A 43 -11.41 8.95 -2.96
N SER A 44 -12.33 8.55 -2.07
CA SER A 44 -12.78 9.39 -0.96
C SER A 44 -11.64 9.79 -0.01
N VAL A 45 -10.75 8.86 0.33
CA VAL A 45 -9.60 9.13 1.20
C VAL A 45 -8.64 10.10 0.52
N THR A 46 -8.29 9.84 -0.74
CA THR A 46 -7.33 10.68 -1.48
C THR A 46 -7.86 12.08 -1.74
N ALA A 47 -9.18 12.26 -1.87
CA ALA A 47 -9.83 13.57 -2.00
C ALA A 47 -9.69 14.45 -0.75
N THR A 48 -9.42 13.86 0.42
CA THR A 48 -9.15 14.62 1.67
C THR A 48 -7.70 15.08 1.79
N LEU A 49 -6.82 14.64 0.89
CA LEU A 49 -5.39 14.95 0.91
C LEU A 49 -5.05 16.09 -0.06
N PRO A 50 -3.94 16.80 0.14
CA PRO A 50 -3.45 17.78 -0.83
C PRO A 50 -3.30 17.18 -2.23
N ALA A 51 -3.47 18.03 -3.24
CA ALA A 51 -3.29 17.66 -4.64
C ALA A 51 -1.87 17.13 -4.90
N LEU A 52 -1.77 16.15 -5.81
CA LEU A 52 -0.48 15.56 -6.17
C LEU A 52 0.48 16.59 -6.74
N THR A 53 1.66 16.66 -6.15
CA THR A 53 2.77 17.42 -6.69
C THR A 53 3.37 16.71 -7.91
N ARG A 54 4.22 17.42 -8.66
CA ARG A 54 5.00 16.81 -9.75
C ARG A 54 5.88 15.66 -9.23
N ARG A 55 6.44 15.81 -8.01
CA ARG A 55 7.27 14.79 -7.37
C ARG A 55 6.47 13.52 -7.10
N ASP A 56 5.24 13.66 -6.60
CA ASP A 56 4.38 12.52 -6.30
C ASP A 56 4.05 11.73 -7.57
N ARG A 57 3.69 12.42 -8.66
CA ARG A 57 3.40 11.77 -9.95
C ARG A 57 4.60 10.99 -10.48
N THR A 58 5.81 11.55 -10.37
CA THR A 58 7.04 10.85 -10.73
C THR A 58 7.27 9.62 -9.85
N ALA A 59 7.01 9.72 -8.55
CA ALA A 59 7.13 8.59 -7.64
C ALA A 59 6.12 7.48 -7.95
N VAL A 60 4.86 7.83 -8.25
CA VAL A 60 3.82 6.87 -8.70
C VAL A 60 4.27 6.14 -9.96
N ALA A 61 4.72 6.88 -10.98
CA ALA A 61 5.17 6.29 -12.23
C ALA A 61 6.38 5.35 -12.02
N ARG A 62 7.32 5.73 -11.14
CA ARG A 62 8.45 4.86 -10.77
C ARG A 62 7.97 3.58 -10.08
N LEU A 63 7.12 3.70 -9.06
CA LEU A 63 6.60 2.55 -8.32
C LEU A 63 5.79 1.61 -9.23
N ALA A 64 4.99 2.15 -10.13
CA ALA A 64 4.25 1.35 -11.13
C ALA A 64 5.21 0.57 -12.04
N ALA A 65 6.31 1.20 -12.47
CA ALA A 65 7.28 0.57 -13.37
C ALA A 65 8.17 -0.48 -12.69
N THR A 66 8.56 -0.25 -11.43
CA THR A 66 9.42 -1.19 -10.68
C THR A 66 8.63 -2.32 -10.01
N GLY A 67 7.31 -2.17 -9.90
CA GLY A 67 6.48 -2.99 -9.03
C GLY A 67 6.72 -2.68 -7.55
N PRO A 68 5.90 -3.26 -6.65
CA PRO A 68 6.19 -3.23 -5.22
C PRO A 68 7.57 -3.84 -4.96
N GLU A 69 8.24 -3.38 -3.91
CA GLU A 69 9.49 -4.00 -3.47
C GLU A 69 9.25 -5.49 -3.22
N GLN A 70 10.18 -6.35 -3.66
CA GLN A 70 10.02 -7.77 -3.41
C GLN A 70 10.08 -8.02 -1.91
N GLU A 71 8.97 -8.49 -1.37
CA GLU A 71 8.84 -8.83 0.03
C GLU A 71 9.75 -10.04 0.34
N GLN A 72 10.77 -9.83 1.16
CA GLN A 72 11.73 -10.88 1.55
C GLN A 72 11.22 -11.73 2.72
N VAL A 73 10.05 -11.39 3.27
CA VAL A 73 9.44 -12.07 4.42
C VAL A 73 8.78 -13.37 3.94
N GLY A 74 9.12 -14.51 4.57
CA GLY A 74 8.55 -15.83 4.24
C GLY A 74 9.29 -16.62 3.15
N LEU A 75 10.44 -16.14 2.67
CA LEU A 75 11.30 -16.87 1.74
C LEU A 75 12.18 -17.94 2.41
N ASP A 76 12.22 -17.97 3.75
CA ASP A 76 12.75 -19.14 4.46
C ASP A 76 11.74 -20.30 4.35
N PRO A 77 12.14 -21.47 3.85
CA PRO A 77 11.25 -22.60 3.75
C PRO A 77 10.82 -23.06 5.15
N TYR A 78 9.57 -22.78 5.50
CA TYR A 78 8.84 -23.49 6.56
C TYR A 78 8.68 -24.95 6.13
N GLY A 79 9.71 -25.78 6.25
CA GLY A 79 9.59 -27.15 5.75
C GLY A 79 10.81 -28.04 5.71
N ARG A 80 11.88 -27.81 6.48
CA ARG A 80 12.96 -28.79 6.63
C ARG A 80 13.16 -29.24 8.07
N ALA A 81 12.13 -29.87 8.64
CA ALA A 81 12.22 -31.08 9.48
C ALA A 81 10.87 -31.35 10.17
N ILE A 82 9.89 -31.85 9.42
CA ILE A 82 9.02 -32.89 10.01
C ILE A 82 9.47 -34.19 9.34
N ALA A 83 10.66 -34.63 9.73
CA ALA A 83 11.13 -35.96 9.39
C ALA A 83 10.15 -36.94 10.04
N ARG A 84 9.44 -37.65 9.16
CA ARG A 84 8.43 -38.68 9.39
C ARG A 84 8.64 -39.46 10.69
N GLY A 85 7.55 -39.60 11.45
CA GLY A 85 7.44 -40.61 12.48
C GLY A 85 7.65 -42.00 11.88
N SER A 86 8.52 -42.76 12.54
CA SER A 86 8.63 -44.21 12.42
C SER A 86 9.06 -44.74 13.79
N ALA A 87 8.11 -45.30 14.54
CA ALA A 87 8.22 -46.50 15.37
C ALA A 87 6.88 -46.73 16.06
#